data_AF-A0A7C4FFA7-F1
#
_entry.id   AF-A0A7C4FFA7-F1
#
_cell.length_a   1.000
_cell.length_b   1.000
_cell.length_c   1.000
_cell.angle_alpha   90.00
_cell.angle_beta   90.00
_cell.angle_gamma   90.00
#
_symmetry.space_group_name_H-M   'P 1'
#
loop_
_entity.id
_entity.type
_entity.pdbx_description
1 polymer ?
#
loop_
_entity_poly.entity_id
_entity_poly.type
_entity_poly.pdbx_seq_one_letter_code
_entity_poly.pdbx_strand_id
1 'polypeptide(L)'
;MLPPSPEKYPDLRLTLKKLRKPISVRQYLSRASVVSVLAGVLEFVVGFLLLTLAGAGWWPRLLLVPLSPLTTYMVWRLFLWYPWSAAKGREAKIDAMLPSAVSFMYALSKGGLGVVEIFRALAQEKEDYGEVASEAAAFIREIEYLGNDPLTALRNLAKTTPSEKFRRLIEFLIPVVQTGASLPDYFSQKCRELYQAAEVDQRKYLDSLAFFAEFYVILMLFAPLILMVTFMAVRAFYGASMLILYILAYLLIPLGSIFFIVLLSMRSLGTVASKKVERKRYFTKIRPTTPQEKKMLRSLLTREVMPELFRNPLRSLRDQPYQVAYFSGGASLIFLVLHLGSLSLQILFFAFLILCVPLAVTYWFWERRLEKTLDAMPEFLHSFSSSVSSGLTPAHAIKLIPLRELGPLSEEVERLVRTVSWGEPVASGFSKVERECGNSYLSRTMSVVRRACMARDDVGDVLQILAADATQLRNLKRERWASMFSYALIVYISFVVFLFCMVMLTRFSSMGVLGGVSTEVPGLPVLQYQAGVPSVVWHATLLQAFFSGLIAGQFSTGRLLSGLKHSIIMMVVAFCVLSFLA
;
A
#
# COMPACT_ATOMS: atom_id res chain seq x y z
N MET A 1 31.37 -16.43 22.02
CA MET A 1 31.41 -14.98 22.33
C MET A 1 30.26 -14.62 23.26
N LEU A 2 30.54 -14.00 24.40
CA LEU A 2 29.51 -13.55 25.36
C LEU A 2 28.64 -12.45 24.74
N PRO A 3 27.31 -12.45 24.97
CA PRO A 3 26.45 -11.37 24.50
C PRO A 3 26.90 -10.03 25.10
N PRO A 4 26.87 -8.93 24.32
CA PRO A 4 27.24 -7.61 24.84
C PRO A 4 26.37 -7.25 26.05
N SER A 5 26.96 -6.56 27.03
CA SER A 5 26.26 -6.21 28.27
C SER A 5 25.06 -5.28 27.96
N PRO A 6 23.87 -5.58 28.51
CA PRO A 6 22.64 -4.84 28.20
C PRO A 6 22.68 -3.39 28.70
N GLU A 7 23.57 -3.07 29.65
CA GLU A 7 23.75 -1.73 30.21
C GLU A 7 24.28 -0.71 29.19
N LYS A 8 24.96 -1.16 28.12
CA LYS A 8 25.47 -0.28 27.06
C LYS A 8 24.41 0.21 26.07
N TYR A 9 23.16 -0.28 26.14
CA TYR A 9 22.10 0.05 25.18
C TYR A 9 20.78 0.45 25.87
N PRO A 10 20.74 1.56 26.64
CA PRO A 10 19.53 2.03 27.31
C PRO A 10 18.40 2.37 26.32
N ASP A 11 18.76 2.96 25.17
CA ASP A 11 17.80 3.31 24.12
C ASP A 11 17.10 2.08 23.55
N LEU A 12 17.82 0.96 23.38
CA LEU A 12 17.26 -0.28 22.86
C LEU A 12 16.20 -0.86 23.79
N ARG A 13 16.37 -0.73 25.11
CA ARG A 13 15.36 -1.17 26.09
C ARG A 13 14.06 -0.38 25.91
N LEU A 14 14.17 0.93 25.73
CA LEU A 14 13.03 1.82 25.52
C LEU A 14 12.37 1.56 24.16
N THR A 15 13.14 1.35 23.09
CA THR A 15 12.63 0.99 21.76
C THR A 15 11.91 -0.36 21.76
N LEU A 16 12.42 -1.37 22.47
CA LEU A 16 11.75 -2.67 22.61
C LEU A 16 10.44 -2.56 23.39
N LYS A 17 10.38 -1.73 24.44
CA LYS A 17 9.13 -1.41 25.13
C LYS A 17 8.13 -0.72 24.20
N LYS A 18 8.60 0.25 23.40
CA LYS A 18 7.82 0.93 22.33
C LYS A 18 7.29 -0.03 21.27
N LEU A 19 7.85 -1.23 21.12
CA LEU A 19 7.37 -2.25 20.19
C LEU A 19 6.29 -3.17 20.79
N ARG A 20 6.02 -3.07 22.10
CA ARG A 20 5.07 -3.94 22.84
C ARG A 20 5.32 -5.45 22.63
N LYS A 21 6.57 -5.83 22.31
CA LYS A 21 6.99 -7.24 22.18
C LYS A 21 7.57 -7.73 23.52
N PRO A 22 7.16 -8.90 24.02
CA PRO A 22 7.68 -9.46 25.27
C PRO A 22 9.06 -10.11 25.05
N ILE A 23 10.05 -9.30 24.66
CA ILE A 23 11.42 -9.77 24.40
C ILE A 23 12.38 -8.98 25.27
N SER A 24 13.21 -9.67 26.04
CA SER A 24 14.26 -9.02 26.84
C SER A 24 15.41 -8.52 25.95
N VAL A 25 16.06 -7.43 26.35
CA VAL A 25 17.22 -6.85 25.63
C VAL A 25 18.30 -7.90 25.40
N ARG A 26 18.58 -8.72 26.42
CA ARG A 26 19.60 -9.78 26.36
C ARG A 26 19.25 -10.87 25.34
N GLN A 27 18.00 -11.33 25.31
CA GLN A 27 17.54 -12.30 24.32
C GLN A 27 17.61 -11.73 22.90
N TYR A 28 17.31 -10.45 22.72
CA TYR A 28 17.40 -9.81 21.41
C TYR A 28 18.84 -9.73 20.91
N LEU A 29 19.76 -9.23 21.74
CA LEU A 29 21.18 -9.11 21.39
C LEU A 29 21.83 -10.48 21.15
N SER A 30 21.45 -11.51 21.91
CA SER A 30 21.92 -12.88 21.69
C SER A 30 21.42 -13.47 20.38
N ARG A 31 20.16 -13.23 20.00
CA ARG A 31 19.65 -13.68 18.69
C ARG A 31 20.35 -12.95 17.55
N ALA A 32 20.59 -11.63 17.70
CA ALA A 32 21.28 -10.84 16.71
C ALA A 32 22.71 -11.36 16.44
N SER A 33 23.47 -11.71 17.49
CA SER A 33 24.86 -12.16 17.33
C SER A 33 24.94 -13.54 16.69
N VAL A 34 24.04 -14.46 17.09
CA VAL A 34 23.98 -15.80 16.53
C VAL A 34 23.60 -15.74 15.05
N VAL A 35 22.57 -14.97 14.69
CA VAL A 35 22.11 -14.86 13.30
C VAL A 35 23.15 -14.16 12.41
N SER A 36 23.83 -13.11 12.90
CA SER A 36 24.86 -12.42 12.10
C SER A 36 26.04 -13.33 11.77
N VAL A 37 26.50 -14.12 12.74
CA VAL A 37 27.60 -15.07 12.52
C VAL A 37 27.18 -16.20 11.58
N LEU A 38 25.99 -16.76 11.76
CA LEU A 38 25.47 -17.79 10.87
C LEU A 38 25.33 -17.28 9.43
N ALA A 39 24.91 -16.03 9.23
CA ALA A 39 24.80 -15.42 7.91
C ALA A 39 26.18 -15.31 7.22
N GLY A 40 27.21 -14.84 7.94
CA GLY A 40 28.56 -14.75 7.38
C GLY A 40 29.18 -16.11 7.09
N VAL A 41 28.94 -17.13 7.92
CA VAL A 41 29.40 -18.50 7.66
C VAL A 41 28.68 -19.10 6.46
N LEU A 42 27.36 -18.89 6.35
CA LEU A 42 26.56 -19.42 5.24
C LEU A 42 26.94 -18.77 3.91
N GLU A 43 27.15 -17.46 3.90
CA GLU A 43 27.65 -16.74 2.72
C GLU A 43 29.02 -17.27 2.28
N PHE A 44 29.95 -17.48 3.22
CA PHE A 44 31.25 -18.07 2.90
C PHE A 44 31.12 -19.46 2.28
N VAL A 45 30.32 -20.35 2.88
CA VAL A 45 30.12 -21.73 2.39
C VAL A 45 29.45 -21.75 1.02
N VAL A 46 28.37 -20.98 0.83
CA VAL A 46 27.62 -20.91 -0.43
C VAL A 46 28.44 -20.24 -1.52
N GLY A 47 29.14 -19.14 -1.20
CA GLY A 47 30.03 -18.46 -2.14
C GLY A 47 31.16 -19.38 -2.59
N PHE A 48 31.76 -20.13 -1.67
CA PHE A 48 32.79 -21.11 -1.99
C PHE A 48 32.26 -22.24 -2.89
N LEU A 49 31.06 -22.75 -2.61
CA LEU A 49 30.40 -23.78 -3.41
C LEU A 49 30.03 -23.29 -4.82
N LEU A 50 29.49 -22.07 -4.95
CA LEU A 50 29.13 -21.51 -6.26
C LEU A 50 30.35 -21.26 -7.14
N LEU A 51 31.44 -20.74 -6.55
CA LEU A 51 32.69 -20.53 -7.29
C LEU A 51 33.36 -21.84 -7.71
N THR A 52 33.20 -22.92 -6.92
CA THR A 52 33.70 -24.24 -7.30
C THR A 52 32.86 -24.86 -8.42
N LEU A 53 31.53 -24.73 -8.38
CA LEU A 53 30.63 -25.19 -9.45
C LEU A 53 30.79 -24.41 -10.76
N ALA A 54 31.08 -23.11 -10.69
CA ALA A 54 31.29 -22.26 -11.86
C ALA A 54 32.66 -22.46 -12.54
N GLY A 55 33.52 -23.35 -12.01
CA GLY A 55 34.87 -23.56 -12.52
C GLY A 55 35.80 -22.35 -12.36
N ALA A 56 35.47 -21.42 -11.45
CA ALA A 56 36.26 -20.22 -11.24
C ALA A 56 37.61 -20.57 -10.60
N GLY A 57 38.66 -19.82 -10.98
CA GLY A 57 40.02 -19.97 -10.47
C GLY A 57 40.14 -19.73 -8.96
N TRP A 58 41.37 -19.75 -8.43
CA TRP A 58 41.61 -19.58 -6.99
C TRP A 58 41.44 -18.12 -6.51
N TRP A 59 41.73 -17.14 -7.37
CA TRP A 59 41.75 -15.72 -6.99
C TRP A 59 40.39 -15.15 -6.53
N PRO A 60 39.22 -15.49 -7.13
CA PRO A 60 37.93 -14.97 -6.66
C PRO A 60 37.55 -15.53 -5.28
N ARG A 61 38.13 -16.66 -4.87
CA ARG A 61 37.85 -17.28 -3.56
C ARG A 61 38.51 -16.51 -2.43
N LEU A 62 39.61 -15.81 -2.70
CA LEU A 62 40.24 -14.92 -1.72
C LEU A 62 39.36 -13.74 -1.36
N LEU A 63 38.48 -13.29 -2.26
CA LEU A 63 37.55 -12.20 -2.01
C LEU A 63 36.46 -12.57 -0.97
N LEU A 64 36.18 -13.85 -0.75
CA LEU A 64 35.19 -14.30 0.24
C LEU A 64 35.66 -14.10 1.69
N VAL A 65 36.97 -14.15 1.92
CA VAL A 65 37.56 -14.02 3.27
C VAL A 65 37.25 -12.66 3.92
N PRO A 66 37.42 -11.51 3.24
CA PRO A 66 36.98 -10.21 3.77
C PRO A 66 35.47 -9.98 3.65
N LEU A 67 34.76 -10.68 2.76
CA LEU A 67 33.33 -10.52 2.58
C LEU A 67 32.54 -11.09 3.77
N SER A 68 32.94 -12.25 4.31
CA SER A 68 32.29 -12.90 5.44
C SER A 68 32.22 -12.07 6.76
N PRO A 69 33.30 -11.42 7.22
CA PRO A 69 33.20 -10.51 8.36
C PRO A 69 32.42 -9.24 8.02
N LEU A 70 32.46 -8.75 6.77
CA LEU A 70 31.67 -7.61 6.32
C LEU A 70 30.17 -7.92 6.34
N THR A 71 29.75 -9.09 5.84
CA THR A 71 28.35 -9.54 5.87
C THR A 71 27.90 -9.74 7.31
N THR A 72 28.72 -10.35 8.16
CA THR A 72 28.44 -10.48 9.60
C THR A 72 28.22 -9.11 10.26
N TYR A 73 29.10 -8.15 10.01
CA TYR A 73 28.99 -6.79 10.53
C TYR A 73 27.74 -6.07 10.00
N MET A 74 27.45 -6.19 8.71
CA MET A 74 26.26 -5.60 8.06
C MET A 74 24.97 -6.18 8.63
N VAL A 75 24.88 -7.50 8.79
CA VAL A 75 23.70 -8.17 9.37
C VAL A 75 23.51 -7.75 10.83
N TRP A 76 24.58 -7.72 11.63
CA TRP A 76 24.55 -7.23 13.00
C TRP A 76 24.04 -5.78 13.07
N ARG A 77 24.55 -4.90 12.20
CA ARG A 77 24.14 -3.50 12.11
C ARG A 77 22.66 -3.36 11.72
N LEU A 78 22.20 -4.17 10.77
CA LEU A 78 20.81 -4.21 10.33
C LEU A 78 19.88 -4.70 11.45
N PHE A 79 20.31 -5.69 12.24
CA PHE A 79 19.58 -6.13 13.44
C PHE A 79 19.49 -5.03 14.50
N LEU A 80 20.54 -4.24 14.73
CA LEU A 80 20.45 -3.11 15.66
C LEU A 80 19.58 -1.97 15.13
N TRP A 81 19.52 -1.79 13.81
CA TRP A 81 18.68 -0.79 13.16
C TRP A 81 17.19 -1.19 13.10
N TYR A 82 16.88 -2.49 13.02
CA TYR A 82 15.53 -3.00 12.87
C TYR A 82 14.54 -2.52 13.95
N PRO A 83 14.84 -2.55 15.27
CA PRO A 83 13.91 -2.10 16.30
C PRO A 83 13.53 -0.63 16.15
N TRP A 84 14.50 0.21 15.79
CA TRP A 84 14.26 1.63 15.56
C TRP A 84 13.35 1.85 14.34
N SER A 85 13.64 1.16 13.24
CA SER A 85 12.80 1.22 12.02
C SER A 85 11.39 0.69 12.27
N ALA A 86 11.27 -0.43 13.01
CA ALA A 86 10.00 -1.01 13.40
C ALA A 86 9.20 -0.09 14.35
N ALA A 87 9.87 0.61 15.28
CA ALA A 87 9.24 1.56 16.17
C ALA A 87 8.72 2.79 15.40
N LYS A 88 9.50 3.32 14.45
CA LYS A 88 9.06 4.38 13.53
C LYS A 88 7.90 3.95 12.64
N GLY A 89 7.94 2.72 12.13
CA GLY A 89 6.83 2.16 11.37
C GLY A 89 5.55 2.03 12.20
N ARG A 90 5.67 1.81 13.52
CA ARG A 90 4.54 1.77 14.46
C ARG A 90 4.03 3.17 14.82
N GLU A 91 4.93 4.11 15.06
CA GLU A 91 4.64 5.54 15.23
C GLU A 91 3.80 6.07 14.07
N ALA A 92 4.24 5.84 12.82
CA ALA A 92 3.52 6.26 11.63
C ALA A 92 2.10 5.65 11.54
N LYS A 93 1.93 4.39 11.95
CA LYS A 93 0.62 3.73 12.00
C LYS A 93 -0.30 4.30 13.08
N ILE A 94 0.26 4.68 14.23
CA ILE A 94 -0.49 5.34 15.31
C ILE A 94 -0.93 6.72 14.84
N ASP A 95 -0.01 7.53 14.34
CA ASP A 95 -0.28 8.91 13.89
C ASP A 95 -1.30 8.97 12.77
N ALA A 96 -1.24 8.04 11.81
CA ALA A 96 -2.18 7.97 10.70
C ALA A 96 -3.63 7.68 11.16
N MET A 97 -3.81 6.90 12.22
CA MET A 97 -5.13 6.53 12.74
C MET A 97 -5.59 7.39 13.92
N LEU A 98 -4.71 8.24 14.44
CA LEU A 98 -4.96 9.02 15.64
C LEU A 98 -6.17 9.97 15.51
N PRO A 99 -6.35 10.75 14.41
CA PRO A 99 -7.52 11.63 14.28
C PRO A 99 -8.85 10.86 14.40
N SER A 100 -9.00 9.75 13.66
CA SER A 100 -10.21 8.92 13.71
C SER A 100 -10.39 8.21 15.06
N ALA A 101 -9.31 7.80 15.72
CA ALA A 101 -9.38 7.21 17.06
C ALA A 101 -9.86 8.22 18.10
N VAL A 102 -9.38 9.47 18.02
CA VAL A 102 -9.80 10.53 18.93
C VAL A 102 -11.23 10.98 18.66
N SER A 103 -11.66 11.00 17.39
CA SER A 103 -13.06 11.20 17.03
C SER A 103 -13.98 10.13 17.63
N PHE A 104 -13.54 8.87 17.63
CA PHE A 104 -14.24 7.79 18.35
C PHE A 104 -14.27 8.00 19.86
N MET A 105 -13.14 8.38 20.47
CA MET A 105 -13.09 8.69 21.90
C MET A 105 -13.99 9.88 22.27
N TYR A 106 -14.10 10.88 21.39
CA TYR A 106 -15.00 12.02 21.52
C TYR A 106 -16.48 11.62 21.44
N ALA A 107 -16.83 10.80 20.45
CA ALA A 107 -18.17 10.21 20.33
C ALA A 107 -18.55 9.43 21.61
N LEU A 108 -17.65 8.60 22.12
CA LEU A 108 -17.90 7.84 23.35
C LEU A 108 -17.97 8.70 24.62
N SER A 109 -17.14 9.75 24.73
CA SER A 109 -17.17 10.64 25.89
C SER A 109 -18.44 11.48 25.92
N LYS A 110 -18.97 11.90 24.76
CA LYS A 110 -20.29 12.52 24.63
C LYS A 110 -21.42 11.59 25.06
N GLY A 111 -21.29 10.29 24.79
CA GLY A 111 -22.20 9.26 25.32
C GLY A 111 -22.07 8.98 26.82
N GLY A 112 -21.31 9.78 27.58
CA GLY A 112 -21.19 9.70 29.03
C GLY A 112 -20.18 8.67 29.54
N LEU A 113 -19.37 8.06 28.66
CA LEU A 113 -18.38 7.06 29.08
C LEU A 113 -17.15 7.71 29.74
N GLY A 114 -16.67 7.08 30.81
CA GLY A 114 -15.43 7.43 31.48
C GLY A 114 -14.19 7.04 30.68
N VAL A 115 -13.02 7.53 31.11
CA VAL A 115 -11.74 7.29 30.41
C VAL A 115 -11.43 5.80 30.29
N VAL A 116 -11.67 5.02 31.34
CA VAL A 116 -11.38 3.58 31.34
C VAL A 116 -12.27 2.86 30.32
N GLU A 117 -13.56 3.18 30.29
CA GLU A 117 -14.52 2.60 29.35
C GLU A 117 -14.21 2.99 27.90
N ILE A 118 -13.83 4.25 27.65
CA ILE A 118 -13.43 4.74 26.33
C ILE A 118 -12.22 3.96 25.81
N PHE A 119 -11.16 3.83 26.61
CA PHE A 119 -9.98 3.07 26.21
C PHE A 119 -10.27 1.58 26.08
N ARG A 120 -11.17 1.02 26.89
CA ARG A 120 -11.61 -0.38 26.76
C ARG A 120 -12.35 -0.61 25.44
N ALA A 121 -13.23 0.31 25.06
CA ALA A 121 -13.92 0.27 23.78
C ALA A 121 -12.92 0.35 22.62
N LEU A 122 -11.96 1.29 22.67
CA LEU A 122 -10.93 1.41 21.64
C LEU A 122 -10.01 0.19 21.57
N ALA A 123 -9.70 -0.45 22.70
CA ALA A 123 -8.87 -1.66 22.76
C ALA A 123 -9.53 -2.89 22.10
N GLN A 124 -10.87 -2.97 22.13
CA GLN A 124 -11.63 -4.07 21.52
C GLN A 124 -11.64 -3.98 19.98
N GLU A 125 -11.57 -2.77 19.43
CA GLU A 125 -11.61 -2.50 17.98
C GLU A 125 -10.20 -2.58 17.34
N LYS A 126 -9.45 -3.65 17.67
CA LYS A 126 -8.07 -3.84 17.19
C LYS A 126 -7.97 -4.03 15.69
N GLU A 127 -8.98 -4.64 15.07
CA GLU A 127 -9.01 -4.86 13.62
C GLU A 127 -9.11 -3.53 12.85
N ASP A 128 -9.70 -2.51 13.47
CA ASP A 128 -10.05 -1.24 12.82
C ASP A 128 -9.13 -0.07 13.15
N TYR A 129 -8.66 0.03 14.40
CA TYR A 129 -7.74 1.09 14.86
C TYR A 129 -6.29 0.60 15.00
N GLY A 130 -6.05 -0.70 14.79
CA GLY A 130 -4.71 -1.28 14.68
C GLY A 130 -3.78 -1.02 15.86
N GLU A 131 -2.73 -0.22 15.62
CA GLU A 131 -1.71 0.08 16.62
C GLU A 131 -2.21 1.03 17.71
N VAL A 132 -3.17 1.92 17.42
CA VAL A 132 -3.78 2.81 18.42
C VAL A 132 -4.60 2.01 19.42
N ALA A 133 -5.42 1.06 18.93
CA ALA A 133 -6.12 0.10 19.78
C ALA A 133 -5.14 -0.76 20.61
N SER A 134 -3.95 -1.05 20.08
CA SER A 134 -2.92 -1.79 20.82
C SER A 134 -2.29 -0.97 21.95
N GLU A 135 -2.17 0.36 21.79
CA GLU A 135 -1.83 1.28 22.89
C GLU A 135 -2.97 1.39 23.90
N ALA A 136 -4.22 1.45 23.45
CA ALA A 136 -5.36 1.45 24.36
C ALA A 136 -5.44 0.15 25.18
N ALA A 137 -5.19 -1.00 24.54
CA ALA A 137 -5.08 -2.28 25.22
C ALA A 137 -3.89 -2.33 26.21
N ALA A 138 -2.82 -1.58 25.96
CA ALA A 138 -1.72 -1.47 26.91
C ALA A 138 -2.14 -0.71 28.17
N PHE A 139 -2.90 0.36 28.03
CA PHE A 139 -3.48 1.09 29.16
C PHE A 139 -4.44 0.20 29.97
N ILE A 140 -5.35 -0.52 29.31
CA ILE A 140 -6.27 -1.44 30.02
C ILE A 140 -5.50 -2.56 30.74
N ARG A 141 -4.40 -3.07 30.15
CA ARG A 141 -3.55 -4.06 30.81
C ARG A 141 -2.91 -3.55 32.10
N GLU A 142 -2.49 -2.29 32.15
CA GLU A 142 -1.91 -1.69 33.36
C GLU A 142 -2.92 -1.66 34.51
N ILE A 143 -4.20 -1.46 34.21
CA ILE A 143 -5.26 -1.40 35.22
C ILE A 143 -5.71 -2.81 35.62
N GLU A 144 -6.14 -3.62 34.64
CA GLU A 144 -6.81 -4.91 34.92
C GLU A 144 -5.85 -6.02 35.33
N TYR A 145 -4.61 -6.03 34.81
CA TYR A 145 -3.64 -7.10 35.07
C TYR A 145 -2.54 -6.69 36.05
N LEU A 146 -2.10 -5.42 36.01
CA LEU A 146 -1.04 -4.93 36.89
C LEU A 146 -1.58 -4.23 38.14
N GLY A 147 -2.89 -3.95 38.20
CA GLY A 147 -3.53 -3.33 39.37
C GLY A 147 -3.13 -1.86 39.59
N ASN A 148 -2.57 -1.19 38.57
CA ASN A 148 -2.21 0.23 38.66
C ASN A 148 -3.46 1.12 38.58
N ASP A 149 -3.43 2.26 39.29
CA ASP A 149 -4.49 3.26 39.17
C ASP A 149 -4.51 3.90 37.76
N PRO A 150 -5.66 4.41 37.29
CA PRO A 150 -5.78 4.98 35.95
C PRO A 150 -4.80 6.13 35.65
N LEU A 151 -4.46 6.96 36.63
CA LEU A 151 -3.53 8.08 36.43
C LEU A 151 -2.10 7.58 36.24
N THR A 152 -1.66 6.62 37.05
CA THR A 152 -0.37 5.95 36.90
C THR A 152 -0.31 5.18 35.58
N ALA A 153 -1.38 4.51 35.19
CA ALA A 153 -1.48 3.82 33.89
C ALA A 153 -1.34 4.80 32.71
N LEU A 154 -1.99 5.98 32.75
CA LEU A 154 -1.81 7.01 31.72
C LEU A 154 -0.36 7.54 31.68
N ARG A 155 0.26 7.78 32.84
CA ARG A 155 1.67 8.20 32.91
C ARG A 155 2.63 7.16 32.33
N ASN A 156 2.39 5.88 32.62
CA ASN A 156 3.17 4.77 32.06
C ASN A 156 2.97 4.65 30.55
N LEU A 157 1.73 4.84 30.06
CA LEU A 157 1.41 4.84 28.65
C LEU A 157 2.15 5.96 27.90
N ALA A 158 2.12 7.19 28.42
CA ALA A 158 2.82 8.35 27.84
C ALA A 158 4.34 8.13 27.71
N LYS A 159 4.96 7.45 28.69
CA LYS A 159 6.40 7.12 28.65
C LYS A 159 6.77 6.01 27.67
N THR A 160 5.82 5.16 27.28
CA THR A 160 6.09 3.93 26.53
C THR A 160 5.57 3.94 25.10
N THR A 161 4.72 4.89 24.72
CA THR A 161 4.27 5.05 23.34
C THR A 161 5.39 5.54 22.42
N PRO A 162 5.48 5.05 21.17
CA PRO A 162 6.43 5.56 20.19
C PRO A 162 6.00 6.89 19.56
N SER A 163 4.71 7.23 19.58
CA SER A 163 4.17 8.43 18.90
C SER A 163 4.17 9.65 19.81
N GLU A 164 4.78 10.75 19.32
CA GLU A 164 4.77 12.04 20.03
C GLU A 164 3.39 12.74 19.97
N LYS A 165 2.58 12.52 18.93
CA LYS A 165 1.21 13.05 18.88
C LYS A 165 0.32 12.36 19.91
N PHE A 166 0.39 11.03 20.00
CA PHE A 166 -0.36 10.25 21.00
C PHE A 166 0.15 10.53 22.41
N ARG A 167 1.47 10.61 22.61
CA ARG A 167 2.07 10.97 23.90
C ARG A 167 1.51 12.29 24.42
N ARG A 168 1.53 13.34 23.58
CA ARG A 168 0.97 14.65 23.94
C ARG A 168 -0.51 14.58 24.27
N LEU A 169 -1.29 13.81 23.52
CA LEU A 169 -2.69 13.56 23.87
C LEU A 169 -2.81 12.98 25.28
N ILE A 170 -2.08 11.91 25.61
CA ILE A 170 -2.13 11.32 26.95
C ILE A 170 -1.64 12.30 28.03
N GLU A 171 -0.56 13.04 27.78
CA GLU A 171 -0.02 14.04 28.72
C GLU A 171 -1.03 15.15 29.04
N PHE A 172 -1.78 15.64 28.05
CA PHE A 172 -2.86 16.61 28.26
C PHE A 172 -4.15 15.99 28.81
N LEU A 173 -4.36 14.69 28.64
CA LEU A 173 -5.50 13.98 29.22
C LEU A 173 -5.32 13.80 30.73
N ILE A 174 -4.11 13.51 31.22
CA ILE A 174 -3.82 13.32 32.66
C ILE A 174 -4.41 14.43 33.54
N PRO A 175 -4.14 15.73 33.31
CA PRO A 175 -4.71 16.79 34.15
C PRO A 175 -6.24 16.85 34.05
N VAL A 176 -6.83 16.58 32.89
CA VAL A 176 -8.31 16.55 32.70
C VAL A 176 -8.94 15.46 33.58
N VAL A 177 -8.32 14.28 33.65
CA VAL A 177 -8.78 13.19 34.53
C VAL A 177 -8.58 13.53 36.00
N GLN A 178 -7.47 14.19 36.35
CA GLN A 178 -7.19 14.60 37.73
C GLN A 178 -8.16 15.64 38.27
N THR A 179 -8.52 16.63 37.44
CA THR A 179 -9.41 17.73 37.83
C THR A 179 -10.89 17.43 37.61
N GLY A 180 -11.22 16.32 36.95
CA GLY A 180 -12.60 15.99 36.56
C GLY A 180 -13.17 16.91 35.49
N ALA A 181 -12.31 17.56 34.70
CA ALA A 181 -12.74 18.42 33.60
C ALA A 181 -13.45 17.63 32.49
N SER A 182 -14.21 18.32 31.64
CA SER A 182 -15.04 17.71 30.60
C SER A 182 -14.21 16.97 29.54
N LEU A 183 -14.27 15.64 29.57
CA LEU A 183 -13.71 14.76 28.54
C LEU A 183 -14.26 15.08 27.13
N PRO A 184 -15.56 15.38 26.94
CA PRO A 184 -16.09 15.78 25.63
C PRO A 184 -15.37 16.99 25.04
N ASP A 185 -15.17 18.04 25.83
CA ASP A 185 -14.57 19.28 25.32
C ASP A 185 -13.10 19.06 24.96
N TYR A 186 -12.37 18.36 25.83
CA TYR A 186 -10.99 17.95 25.60
C TYR A 186 -10.82 17.17 24.29
N PHE A 187 -11.58 16.08 24.11
CA PHE A 187 -11.47 15.26 22.91
C PHE A 187 -11.99 15.99 21.66
N SER A 188 -12.99 16.86 21.77
CA SER A 188 -13.47 17.67 20.64
C SER A 188 -12.38 18.62 20.13
N GLN A 189 -11.65 19.28 21.05
CA GLN A 189 -10.59 20.22 20.71
C GLN A 189 -9.40 19.48 20.08
N LYS A 190 -8.97 18.38 20.70
CA LYS A 190 -7.87 17.57 20.17
C LYS A 190 -8.22 16.87 18.86
N CYS A 191 -9.47 16.47 18.65
CA CYS A 191 -9.96 15.96 17.37
C CYS A 191 -9.74 17.00 16.26
N ARG A 192 -10.21 18.24 16.45
CA ARG A 192 -10.04 19.34 15.48
C ARG A 192 -8.57 19.65 15.20
N GLU A 193 -7.74 19.76 16.24
CA GLU A 193 -6.30 20.00 16.11
C GLU A 193 -5.59 18.90 15.29
N LEU A 194 -5.95 17.64 15.54
CA LEU A 194 -5.37 16.49 14.81
C LEU A 194 -5.82 16.44 13.36
N TYR A 195 -7.08 16.79 13.05
CA TYR A 195 -7.56 16.88 11.66
C TYR A 195 -6.88 18.02 10.89
N GLN A 196 -6.73 19.19 11.50
CA GLN A 196 -5.99 20.31 10.90
C GLN A 196 -4.52 19.93 10.68
N ALA A 197 -3.88 19.28 11.65
CA ALA A 197 -2.51 18.79 11.49
C ALA A 197 -2.40 17.75 10.36
N ALA A 198 -3.38 16.85 10.24
CA ALA A 198 -3.44 15.86 9.16
C ALA A 198 -3.62 16.50 7.77
N GLU A 199 -4.40 17.57 7.66
CA GLU A 199 -4.56 18.34 6.42
C GLU A 199 -3.23 19.02 6.03
N VAL A 200 -2.55 19.66 6.99
CA VAL A 200 -1.23 20.29 6.75
C VAL A 200 -0.18 19.25 6.37
N ASP A 201 -0.13 18.11 7.06
CA ASP A 201 0.78 17.01 6.74
C ASP A 201 0.50 16.44 5.34
N GLN A 202 -0.78 16.35 4.96
CA GLN A 202 -1.20 15.95 3.61
C GLN A 202 -0.77 16.95 2.55
N ARG A 203 -0.97 18.26 2.77
CA ARG A 203 -0.55 19.30 1.82
C ARG A 203 0.96 19.25 1.58
N LYS A 204 1.77 19.21 2.66
CA LYS A 204 3.23 19.04 2.56
C LYS A 204 3.64 17.79 1.79
N TYR A 205 2.89 16.69 1.97
CA TYR A 205 3.13 15.46 1.23
C TYR A 205 2.82 15.61 -0.27
N LEU A 206 1.71 16.27 -0.61
CA LEU A 206 1.35 16.55 -2.01
C LEU A 206 2.37 17.49 -2.67
N ASP A 207 2.83 18.53 -1.99
CA ASP A 207 3.89 19.42 -2.49
C ASP A 207 5.19 18.65 -2.76
N SER A 208 5.56 17.74 -1.86
CA SER A 208 6.72 16.87 -2.07
C SER A 208 6.53 15.95 -3.28
N LEU A 209 5.32 15.42 -3.52
CA LEU A 209 5.03 14.61 -4.71
C LEU A 209 5.10 15.43 -6.00
N ALA A 210 4.65 16.68 -5.98
CA ALA A 210 4.77 17.60 -7.11
C ALA A 210 6.23 17.76 -7.53
N PHE A 211 7.08 18.09 -6.55
CA PHE A 211 8.51 18.21 -6.75
C PHE A 211 9.10 16.93 -7.33
N PHE A 212 8.75 15.76 -6.79
CA PHE A 212 9.22 14.50 -7.35
C PHE A 212 8.74 14.29 -8.79
N ALA A 213 7.47 14.56 -9.10
CA ALA A 213 6.93 14.42 -10.45
C ALA A 213 7.69 15.29 -11.47
N GLU A 214 8.02 16.54 -11.12
CA GLU A 214 8.84 17.42 -11.96
C GLU A 214 10.24 16.85 -12.19
N PHE A 215 10.90 16.39 -11.13
CA PHE A 215 12.23 15.78 -11.22
C PHE A 215 12.24 14.48 -12.03
N TYR A 216 11.17 13.69 -11.94
CA TYR A 216 11.01 12.49 -12.78
C TYR A 216 10.99 12.84 -14.26
N VAL A 217 10.20 13.84 -14.64
CA VAL A 217 10.11 14.29 -16.03
C VAL A 217 11.46 14.78 -16.53
N ILE A 218 12.22 15.51 -15.72
CA ILE A 218 13.56 16.00 -16.10
C ILE A 218 14.57 14.85 -16.20
N LEU A 219 14.71 14.05 -15.14
CA LEU A 219 15.80 13.07 -15.02
C LEU A 219 15.54 11.77 -15.76
N MET A 220 14.31 11.27 -15.75
CA MET A 220 14.01 9.94 -16.30
C MET A 220 13.38 10.01 -17.68
N LEU A 221 12.84 11.17 -18.07
CA LEU A 221 12.17 11.30 -19.35
C LEU A 221 12.99 12.18 -20.31
N PHE A 222 13.34 13.41 -19.93
CA PHE A 222 14.17 14.26 -20.78
C PHE A 222 15.63 13.82 -20.86
N ALA A 223 16.27 13.41 -19.74
CA ALA A 223 17.69 13.05 -19.81
C ALA A 223 17.97 11.83 -20.71
N PRO A 224 17.24 10.69 -20.59
CA PRO A 224 17.44 9.58 -21.51
C PRO A 224 17.04 9.96 -22.94
N LEU A 225 16.02 10.80 -23.14
CA LEU A 225 15.66 11.27 -24.48
C LEU A 225 16.80 12.08 -25.11
N ILE A 226 17.33 13.09 -24.42
CA ILE A 226 18.40 13.95 -24.92
C ILE A 226 19.65 13.14 -25.18
N LEU A 227 20.04 12.26 -24.25
CA LEU A 227 21.19 11.37 -24.43
C LEU A 227 20.96 10.43 -25.62
N MET A 228 19.75 9.89 -25.79
CA MET A 228 19.43 8.98 -26.89
C MET A 228 19.52 9.69 -28.23
N VAL A 229 18.91 10.88 -28.36
CA VAL A 229 18.98 11.71 -29.57
C VAL A 229 20.42 12.09 -29.87
N THR A 230 21.19 12.52 -28.86
CA THR A 230 22.58 12.96 -29.03
C THR A 230 23.48 11.81 -29.45
N PHE A 231 23.44 10.67 -28.76
CA PHE A 231 24.28 9.52 -29.10
C PHE A 231 23.85 8.86 -30.42
N MET A 232 22.57 8.92 -30.77
CA MET A 232 22.10 8.47 -32.08
C MET A 232 22.60 9.38 -33.20
N ALA A 233 22.63 10.70 -33.00
CA ALA A 233 23.25 11.64 -33.93
C ALA A 233 24.77 11.41 -34.05
N VAL A 234 25.50 11.31 -32.93
CA VAL A 234 26.95 11.02 -32.94
C VAL A 234 27.24 9.70 -33.64
N ARG A 235 26.42 8.66 -33.41
CA ARG A 235 26.53 7.39 -34.12
C ARG A 235 26.34 7.55 -35.62
N ALA A 236 25.38 8.37 -36.05
CA ALA A 236 25.15 8.62 -37.46
C ALA A 236 26.38 9.24 -38.14
N PHE A 237 27.07 10.20 -37.51
CA PHE A 237 28.23 10.87 -38.10
C PHE A 237 29.57 10.13 -37.90
N TYR A 238 29.78 9.52 -36.74
CA TYR A 238 31.08 8.99 -36.30
C TYR A 238 31.11 7.47 -36.12
N GLY A 239 30.02 6.75 -36.39
CA GLY A 239 29.96 5.30 -36.27
C GLY A 239 30.11 4.77 -34.84
N ALA A 240 29.74 5.57 -33.83
CA ALA A 240 29.86 5.21 -32.42
C ALA A 240 29.17 3.88 -32.04
N SER A 241 29.71 3.20 -31.03
CA SER A 241 29.24 1.88 -30.59
C SER A 241 27.77 1.89 -30.11
N MET A 242 27.04 0.80 -30.40
CA MET A 242 25.66 0.59 -29.90
C MET A 242 25.58 0.41 -28.38
N LEU A 243 26.71 0.12 -27.74
CA LEU A 243 26.78 -0.20 -26.31
C LEU A 243 26.18 0.92 -25.45
N ILE A 244 26.46 2.18 -25.79
CA ILE A 244 25.94 3.33 -25.03
C ILE A 244 24.41 3.41 -25.12
N LEU A 245 23.83 3.18 -26.31
CA LEU A 245 22.39 3.15 -26.52
C LEU A 245 21.74 1.98 -25.76
N TYR A 246 22.39 0.82 -25.72
CA TYR A 246 21.92 -0.33 -24.94
C TYR A 246 21.97 -0.07 -23.43
N ILE A 247 23.05 0.55 -22.91
CA ILE A 247 23.13 0.95 -21.50
C ILE A 247 22.00 1.94 -21.18
N LEU A 248 21.76 2.92 -22.05
CA LEU A 248 20.72 3.92 -21.83
C LEU A 248 19.32 3.28 -21.77
N ALA A 249 19.02 2.40 -22.73
CA ALA A 249 17.71 1.76 -22.83
C ALA A 249 17.46 0.69 -21.75
N TYR A 250 18.44 -0.18 -21.48
CA TYR A 250 18.25 -1.36 -20.64
C TYR A 250 18.76 -1.20 -19.20
N LEU A 251 19.68 -0.26 -18.94
CA LEU A 251 20.19 0.00 -17.60
C LEU A 251 19.61 1.30 -17.04
N LEU A 252 19.79 2.43 -17.71
CA LEU A 252 19.43 3.74 -17.15
C LEU A 252 17.92 3.87 -16.93
N ILE A 253 17.10 3.59 -17.95
CA ILE A 253 15.63 3.70 -17.85
C ILE A 253 15.06 2.79 -16.75
N PRO A 254 15.34 1.46 -16.71
CA PRO A 254 14.76 0.60 -15.68
C PRO A 254 15.31 0.90 -14.28
N LEU A 255 16.63 1.07 -14.14
CA LEU A 255 17.24 1.32 -12.83
C LEU A 255 16.79 2.66 -12.26
N GLY A 256 16.78 3.70 -13.08
CA GLY A 256 16.31 5.02 -12.69
C GLY A 256 14.83 5.05 -12.33
N SER A 257 13.99 4.33 -13.09
CA SER A 257 12.57 4.20 -12.79
C SER A 257 12.30 3.41 -11.51
N ILE A 258 13.02 2.30 -11.29
CA ILE A 258 12.92 1.50 -10.06
C ILE A 258 13.36 2.32 -8.85
N PHE A 259 14.48 3.04 -8.97
CA PHE A 259 14.95 3.97 -7.95
C PHE A 259 13.86 4.98 -7.59
N PHE A 260 13.22 5.57 -8.59
CA PHE A 260 12.18 6.56 -8.38
C PHE A 260 10.90 5.97 -7.77
N ILE A 261 10.47 4.78 -8.21
CA ILE A 261 9.37 4.01 -7.61
C ILE A 261 9.62 3.76 -6.12
N VAL A 262 10.83 3.33 -5.76
CA VAL A 262 11.23 3.06 -4.37
C VAL A 262 11.25 4.34 -3.56
N LEU A 263 11.78 5.43 -4.11
CA LEU A 263 11.80 6.75 -3.48
C LEU A 263 10.38 7.23 -3.16
N LEU A 264 9.46 7.14 -4.13
CA LEU A 264 8.05 7.47 -3.94
C LEU A 264 7.37 6.55 -2.92
N SER A 265 7.68 5.25 -2.94
CA SER A 265 7.06 4.27 -2.02
C SER A 265 7.53 4.46 -0.58
N MET A 266 8.77 4.89 -0.38
CA MET A 266 9.29 5.22 0.95
C MET A 266 8.64 6.49 1.50
N ARG A 267 8.30 7.44 0.62
CA ARG A 267 7.69 8.72 0.98
C ARG A 267 6.18 8.69 1.06
N SER A 268 5.50 7.74 0.40
CA SER A 268 4.06 7.58 0.54
C SER A 268 3.73 7.29 2.00
N LEU A 269 3.32 8.34 2.73
CA LEU A 269 2.68 8.24 4.03
C LEU A 269 1.64 7.16 3.87
N GLY A 270 1.81 6.07 4.64
CA GLY A 270 1.02 4.87 4.51
C GLY A 270 -0.43 5.26 4.28
N THR A 271 -0.86 5.19 3.02
CA THR A 271 -2.28 5.00 2.75
C THR A 271 -2.63 3.87 3.69
N VAL A 272 -3.60 4.10 4.58
CA VAL A 272 -4.12 3.06 5.44
C VAL A 272 -4.40 1.91 4.50
N ALA A 273 -3.44 1.00 4.40
CA ALA A 273 -3.48 -0.13 3.53
C ALA A 273 -4.50 -0.92 4.30
N SER A 274 -5.76 -0.77 3.89
CA SER A 274 -6.91 -1.48 4.41
C SER A 274 -6.47 -2.92 4.36
N LYS A 275 -5.96 -3.38 5.49
CA LYS A 275 -5.39 -4.70 5.62
C LYS A 275 -6.64 -5.54 5.47
N LYS A 276 -6.73 -6.25 4.35
CA LYS A 276 -7.88 -7.10 4.06
C LYS A 276 -8.15 -7.89 5.34
N VAL A 277 -9.33 -7.70 5.93
CA VAL A 277 -9.77 -8.51 7.05
C VAL A 277 -9.73 -9.93 6.51
N GLU A 278 -8.75 -10.72 6.93
CA GLU A 278 -8.76 -12.15 6.66
C GLU A 278 -10.06 -12.64 7.27
N ARG A 279 -11.03 -13.04 6.43
CA ARG A 279 -12.18 -13.82 6.88
C ARG A 279 -11.61 -14.98 7.68
N LYS A 280 -11.71 -14.91 9.01
CA LYS A 280 -11.28 -16.00 9.90
C LYS A 280 -11.99 -17.25 9.39
N ARG A 281 -11.24 -18.18 8.80
CA ARG A 281 -11.79 -19.47 8.36
C ARG A 281 -12.20 -20.20 9.62
N TYR A 282 -13.49 -20.21 9.94
CA TYR A 282 -13.99 -20.84 11.16
C TYR A 282 -13.80 -22.37 11.16
N PHE A 283 -13.53 -22.98 10.00
CA PHE A 283 -13.38 -24.44 9.85
C PHE A 283 -12.02 -25.02 10.29
N THR A 284 -10.97 -24.22 10.48
CA THR A 284 -9.63 -24.76 10.80
C THR A 284 -9.44 -25.19 12.26
N LYS A 285 -10.42 -24.98 13.15
CA LYS A 285 -10.31 -25.37 14.57
C LYS A 285 -11.06 -26.65 14.97
N ILE A 286 -11.74 -27.32 14.04
CA ILE A 286 -12.41 -28.59 14.34
C ILE A 286 -11.36 -29.70 14.28
N ARG A 287 -10.99 -30.29 15.43
CA ARG A 287 -10.23 -31.56 15.46
C ARG A 287 -11.22 -32.69 15.17
N PRO A 288 -11.13 -33.39 14.03
CA PRO A 288 -12.03 -34.50 13.74
C PRO A 288 -11.71 -35.66 14.69
N THR A 289 -12.72 -36.16 15.38
CA THR A 289 -12.60 -37.25 16.36
C THR A 289 -12.85 -38.61 15.72
N THR A 290 -13.58 -38.66 14.59
CA THR A 290 -13.93 -39.92 13.89
C THR A 290 -13.48 -39.97 12.42
N PRO A 291 -13.26 -41.17 11.83
CA PRO A 291 -12.89 -41.35 10.43
C PRO A 291 -13.94 -40.80 9.44
N GLN A 292 -15.23 -40.87 9.79
CA GLN A 292 -16.34 -40.34 8.99
C GLN A 292 -16.35 -38.80 9.00
N GLU A 293 -16.16 -38.17 10.16
CA GLU A 293 -15.96 -36.72 10.25
C GLU A 293 -14.75 -36.27 9.45
N LYS A 294 -13.64 -37.04 9.44
CA LYS A 294 -12.46 -36.71 8.64
C LYS A 294 -12.75 -36.72 7.15
N LYS A 295 -13.60 -37.64 6.66
CA LYS A 295 -14.01 -37.73 5.24
C LYS A 295 -15.00 -36.61 4.88
N MET A 296 -15.92 -36.29 5.78
CA MET A 296 -16.87 -35.18 5.62
C MET A 296 -16.15 -33.82 5.68
N LEU A 297 -15.24 -33.62 6.63
CA LEU A 297 -14.32 -32.48 6.69
C LEU A 297 -13.45 -32.40 5.44
N ARG A 298 -12.92 -33.53 4.92
CA ARG A 298 -12.20 -33.57 3.65
C ARG A 298 -13.08 -33.11 2.50
N SER A 299 -14.32 -33.59 2.42
CA SER A 299 -15.25 -33.20 1.35
C SER A 299 -15.65 -31.72 1.42
N LEU A 300 -15.81 -31.17 2.63
CA LEU A 300 -16.07 -29.75 2.86
C LEU A 300 -14.84 -28.90 2.53
N LEU A 301 -13.64 -29.36 2.92
CA LEU A 301 -12.37 -28.73 2.58
C LEU A 301 -12.08 -28.80 1.08
N THR A 302 -12.32 -29.93 0.39
CA THR A 302 -12.15 -30.02 -1.07
C THR A 302 -13.17 -29.14 -1.81
N ARG A 303 -14.37 -28.99 -1.25
CA ARG A 303 -15.42 -28.11 -1.78
C ARG A 303 -15.11 -26.62 -1.55
N GLU A 304 -14.31 -26.28 -0.53
CA GLU A 304 -13.74 -24.94 -0.31
C GLU A 304 -12.39 -24.70 -1.03
N VAL A 305 -11.59 -25.75 -1.29
CA VAL A 305 -10.26 -25.67 -1.93
C VAL A 305 -10.37 -25.68 -3.46
N MET A 306 -11.43 -26.27 -4.04
CA MET A 306 -11.74 -25.99 -5.45
C MET A 306 -11.85 -24.48 -5.63
N PRO A 307 -11.16 -23.89 -6.63
CA PRO A 307 -11.22 -22.45 -6.85
C PRO A 307 -12.69 -22.04 -7.00
N GLU A 308 -13.15 -21.03 -6.24
CA GLU A 308 -14.51 -20.47 -6.35
C GLU A 308 -14.88 -20.10 -7.81
N LEU A 309 -13.86 -19.88 -8.64
CA LEU A 309 -13.91 -19.65 -10.07
C LEU A 309 -14.57 -20.80 -10.87
N PHE A 310 -14.36 -22.07 -10.51
CA PHE A 310 -14.97 -23.21 -11.21
C PHE A 310 -16.48 -23.32 -10.99
N ARG A 311 -16.98 -22.72 -9.90
CA ARG A 311 -18.39 -22.76 -9.52
C ARG A 311 -19.13 -21.51 -9.98
N ASN A 312 -18.46 -20.36 -10.01
CA ASN A 312 -18.96 -19.09 -10.54
C ASN A 312 -17.80 -18.18 -11.01
N PRO A 313 -17.39 -18.23 -12.30
CA PRO A 313 -16.26 -17.45 -12.80
C PRO A 313 -16.48 -15.94 -12.60
N LEU A 314 -17.70 -15.46 -12.81
CA LEU A 314 -18.09 -14.05 -12.68
C LEU A 314 -18.04 -13.50 -11.24
N ARG A 315 -18.32 -14.32 -10.20
CA ARG A 315 -18.26 -13.88 -8.79
C ARG A 315 -16.82 -13.87 -8.27
N SER A 316 -16.03 -14.87 -8.63
CA SER A 316 -14.61 -14.95 -8.23
C SER A 316 -13.76 -13.85 -8.92
N LEU A 317 -14.05 -13.51 -10.18
CA LEU A 317 -13.50 -12.31 -10.86
C LEU A 317 -13.86 -10.99 -10.14
N ARG A 318 -15.01 -10.94 -9.45
CA ARG A 318 -15.53 -9.75 -8.76
C ARG A 318 -14.96 -9.57 -7.35
N ASP A 319 -14.74 -10.67 -6.63
CA ASP A 319 -14.47 -10.63 -5.18
C ASP A 319 -12.98 -10.88 -4.83
N GLN A 320 -12.17 -11.48 -5.73
CA GLN A 320 -10.77 -11.84 -5.47
C GLN A 320 -9.81 -11.61 -6.68
N PRO A 321 -9.32 -10.37 -6.91
CA PRO A 321 -8.49 -10.06 -8.08
C PRO A 321 -7.15 -10.82 -8.13
N TYR A 322 -6.60 -11.22 -6.99
CA TYR A 322 -5.33 -11.97 -6.93
C TYR A 322 -5.42 -13.40 -7.47
N GLN A 323 -6.60 -14.03 -7.44
CA GLN A 323 -6.77 -15.36 -8.01
C GLN A 323 -6.66 -15.35 -9.55
N VAL A 324 -7.04 -14.22 -10.16
CA VAL A 324 -6.95 -13.97 -11.61
C VAL A 324 -5.50 -13.96 -12.07
N ALA A 325 -4.56 -13.51 -11.23
CA ALA A 325 -3.13 -13.49 -11.53
C ALA A 325 -2.54 -14.88 -11.77
N TYR A 326 -2.99 -15.89 -11.03
CA TYR A 326 -2.51 -17.27 -11.22
C TYR A 326 -2.95 -17.84 -12.57
N PHE A 327 -4.17 -17.54 -12.99
CA PHE A 327 -4.70 -18.01 -14.27
C PHE A 327 -4.11 -17.23 -15.45
N SER A 328 -4.02 -15.90 -15.36
CA SER A 328 -3.39 -15.08 -16.40
C SER A 328 -1.90 -15.38 -16.54
N GLY A 329 -1.21 -15.69 -15.42
CA GLY A 329 0.15 -16.20 -15.42
C GLY A 329 0.30 -17.53 -16.15
N GLY A 330 -0.58 -18.49 -15.89
CA GLY A 330 -0.61 -19.77 -16.60
C GLY A 330 -0.83 -19.58 -18.12
N ALA A 331 -1.81 -18.75 -18.50
CA ALA A 331 -2.09 -18.45 -19.91
C ALA A 331 -0.92 -17.77 -20.62
N SER A 332 -0.26 -16.81 -19.95
CA SER A 332 0.93 -16.12 -20.48
C SER A 332 2.11 -17.09 -20.68
N LEU A 333 2.32 -18.01 -19.73
CA LEU A 333 3.39 -19.01 -19.82
C LEU A 333 3.14 -20.01 -20.95
N ILE A 334 1.89 -20.49 -21.12
CA ILE A 334 1.49 -21.33 -22.25
C ILE A 334 1.76 -20.60 -23.57
N PHE A 335 1.37 -19.32 -23.67
CA PHE A 335 1.61 -18.52 -24.86
C PHE A 335 3.10 -18.39 -25.21
N LEU A 336 3.96 -18.18 -24.20
CA LEU A 336 5.42 -18.14 -24.39
C LEU A 336 6.00 -19.49 -24.82
N VAL A 337 5.55 -20.60 -24.23
CA VAL A 337 6.00 -21.95 -24.59
C VAL A 337 5.62 -22.31 -26.02
N LEU A 338 4.43 -21.91 -26.48
CA LEU A 338 3.99 -22.12 -27.87
C LEU A 338 4.85 -21.36 -28.89
N HIS A 339 5.47 -20.25 -28.49
CA HIS A 339 6.27 -19.38 -29.36
C HIS A 339 7.78 -19.44 -29.06
N LEU A 340 8.25 -20.50 -28.39
CA LEU A 340 9.63 -20.65 -27.96
C LEU A 340 10.64 -20.63 -29.13
N GLY A 341 10.21 -21.03 -30.33
CA GLY A 341 11.03 -21.06 -31.54
C GLY A 341 11.28 -19.69 -32.20
N SER A 342 10.52 -18.66 -31.85
CA SER A 342 10.62 -17.33 -32.46
C SER A 342 10.41 -16.23 -31.41
N LEU A 343 11.29 -16.15 -30.41
CA LEU A 343 11.20 -15.14 -29.34
C LEU A 343 11.47 -13.72 -29.90
N SER A 344 10.44 -13.11 -30.48
CA SER A 344 10.42 -11.70 -30.84
C SER A 344 9.87 -10.86 -29.68
N LEU A 345 10.25 -9.58 -29.62
CA LEU A 345 9.74 -8.67 -28.60
C LEU A 345 8.22 -8.50 -28.68
N GLN A 346 7.63 -8.61 -29.88
CA GLN A 346 6.18 -8.55 -30.06
C GLN A 346 5.49 -9.67 -29.29
N ILE A 347 6.05 -10.89 -29.32
CA ILE A 347 5.54 -12.03 -28.56
C ILE A 347 5.69 -11.81 -27.06
N LEU A 348 6.82 -11.26 -26.61
CA LEU A 348 7.01 -10.88 -25.20
C LEU A 348 5.98 -9.84 -24.75
N PHE A 349 5.69 -8.85 -25.61
CA PHE A 349 4.69 -7.81 -25.37
C PHE A 349 3.27 -8.40 -25.27
N PHE A 350 2.87 -9.28 -26.19
CA PHE A 350 1.57 -9.95 -26.12
C PHE A 350 1.45 -10.86 -24.90
N ALA A 351 2.52 -11.58 -24.54
CA ALA A 351 2.58 -12.38 -23.32
C ALA A 351 2.38 -11.51 -22.06
N PHE A 352 2.99 -10.32 -22.03
CA PHE A 352 2.81 -9.34 -20.97
C PHE A 352 1.37 -8.81 -20.91
N LEU A 353 0.74 -8.51 -22.05
CA LEU A 353 -0.66 -8.07 -22.07
C LEU A 353 -1.63 -9.15 -21.57
N ILE A 354 -1.42 -10.41 -21.98
CA ILE A 354 -2.23 -11.55 -21.50
C ILE A 354 -2.14 -11.69 -19.97
N LEU A 355 -0.95 -11.47 -19.41
CA LEU A 355 -0.72 -11.50 -17.96
C LEU A 355 -1.41 -10.32 -17.25
N CYS A 356 -1.18 -9.11 -17.74
CA CYS A 356 -1.47 -7.87 -17.02
C CYS A 356 -2.89 -7.34 -17.24
N VAL A 357 -3.48 -7.48 -18.43
CA VAL A 357 -4.79 -6.89 -18.74
C VAL A 357 -5.91 -7.45 -17.84
N PRO A 358 -6.10 -8.78 -17.70
CA PRO A 358 -7.15 -9.32 -16.85
C PRO A 358 -6.97 -8.90 -15.38
N LEU A 359 -5.73 -8.83 -14.91
CA LEU A 359 -5.39 -8.40 -13.56
C LEU A 359 -5.73 -6.92 -13.34
N ALA A 360 -5.33 -6.04 -14.27
CA ALA A 360 -5.62 -4.62 -14.19
C ALA A 360 -7.13 -4.34 -14.19
N VAL A 361 -7.87 -4.99 -15.09
CA VAL A 361 -9.33 -4.78 -15.23
C VAL A 361 -10.07 -5.22 -13.97
N THR A 362 -9.78 -6.42 -13.46
CA THR A 362 -10.44 -6.95 -12.25
C THR A 362 -10.10 -6.14 -11.01
N TYR A 363 -8.83 -5.76 -10.83
CA TYR A 363 -8.41 -4.87 -9.76
C TYR A 363 -9.12 -3.50 -9.84
N TRP A 364 -9.21 -2.92 -11.04
CA TRP A 364 -9.85 -1.63 -11.27
C TRP A 364 -11.35 -1.64 -10.95
N PHE A 365 -12.09 -2.67 -11.37
CA PHE A 365 -13.52 -2.79 -11.04
C PHE A 365 -13.74 -2.95 -9.53
N TRP A 366 -12.92 -3.78 -8.88
CA TRP A 366 -12.97 -3.98 -7.44
C TRP A 366 -12.69 -2.67 -6.67
N GLU A 367 -11.63 -1.96 -7.05
CA GLU A 367 -11.22 -0.70 -6.43
C GLU A 367 -12.29 0.38 -6.58
N ARG A 368 -12.86 0.55 -7.78
CA ARG A 368 -13.94 1.53 -8.02
C ARG A 368 -15.20 1.23 -7.23
N ARG A 369 -15.60 -0.04 -7.12
CA ARG A 369 -16.79 -0.42 -6.34
C ARG A 369 -16.57 -0.12 -4.87
N LEU A 370 -15.38 -0.45 -4.36
CA LEU A 370 -14.98 -0.15 -2.98
C LEU A 370 -15.02 1.35 -2.71
N GLU A 371 -14.41 2.16 -3.56
CA GLU A 371 -14.40 3.62 -3.43
C GLU A 371 -15.80 4.19 -3.40
N LYS A 372 -16.69 3.79 -4.32
CA LYS A 372 -18.09 4.24 -4.33
C LYS A 372 -18.86 3.85 -3.07
N THR A 373 -18.58 2.67 -2.51
CA THR A 373 -19.19 2.22 -1.24
C THR A 373 -18.74 3.13 -0.10
N LEU A 374 -17.45 3.48 -0.05
CA LEU A 374 -16.88 4.34 0.98
C LEU A 374 -17.32 5.80 0.85
N ASP A 375 -17.45 6.31 -0.38
CA ASP A 375 -17.86 7.70 -0.63
C ASP A 375 -19.34 7.96 -0.31
N ALA A 376 -20.16 6.89 -0.26
CA ALA A 376 -21.56 6.91 0.18
C ALA A 376 -21.73 6.83 1.71
N MET A 377 -20.67 6.47 2.46
CA MET A 377 -20.75 6.35 3.92
C MET A 377 -21.12 7.64 4.65
N PRO A 378 -20.57 8.81 4.30
CA PRO A 378 -20.95 10.06 4.96
C PRO A 378 -22.44 10.37 4.78
N GLU A 379 -22.99 10.09 3.59
CA GLU A 379 -24.42 10.30 3.32
C GLU A 379 -25.28 9.39 4.17
N PHE A 380 -24.97 8.09 4.21
CA PHE A 380 -25.65 7.13 5.09
C PHE A 380 -25.63 7.59 6.56
N LEU A 381 -24.46 7.97 7.08
CA LEU A 381 -24.32 8.42 8.47
C LEU A 381 -25.05 9.73 8.72
N HIS A 382 -25.03 10.67 7.77
CA HIS A 382 -25.72 11.95 7.88
C HIS A 382 -27.24 11.77 7.88
N SER A 383 -27.80 11.02 6.93
CA SER A 383 -29.25 10.73 6.89
C SER A 383 -29.71 9.93 8.12
N PHE A 384 -28.88 9.00 8.61
CA PHE A 384 -29.20 8.24 9.80
C PHE A 384 -29.14 9.10 11.07
N SER A 385 -28.07 9.90 11.24
CA SER A 385 -27.91 10.82 12.35
C SER A 385 -29.02 11.85 12.39
N SER A 386 -29.34 12.52 11.27
CA SER A 386 -30.39 13.53 11.22
C SER A 386 -31.77 12.98 11.57
N SER A 387 -32.06 11.75 11.15
CA SER A 387 -33.29 11.04 11.49
C SER A 387 -33.36 10.68 12.98
N VAL A 388 -32.25 10.23 13.58
CA VAL A 388 -32.22 9.91 15.02
C VAL A 388 -32.29 11.19 15.86
N SER A 389 -31.59 12.25 15.46
CA SER A 389 -31.62 13.56 16.14
C SER A 389 -32.99 14.26 16.05
N SER A 390 -33.84 13.92 15.07
CA SER A 390 -35.22 14.42 15.00
C SER A 390 -36.19 13.69 15.96
N GLY A 391 -35.68 12.74 16.75
CA GLY A 391 -36.45 12.00 17.75
C GLY A 391 -36.95 10.64 17.28
N LEU A 392 -36.58 10.18 16.07
CA LEU A 392 -36.92 8.84 15.62
C LEU A 392 -36.08 7.79 16.34
N THR A 393 -36.68 6.64 16.62
CA THR A 393 -35.93 5.50 17.14
C THR A 393 -34.91 5.01 16.09
N PRO A 394 -33.72 4.51 16.47
CA PRO A 394 -32.73 3.98 15.53
C PRO A 394 -33.31 2.93 14.57
N ALA A 395 -34.27 2.14 15.04
CA ALA A 395 -34.93 1.10 14.23
C ALA A 395 -35.84 1.68 13.15
N HIS A 396 -36.51 2.80 13.43
CA HIS A 396 -37.35 3.48 12.45
C HIS A 396 -36.51 4.35 11.51
N ALA A 397 -35.51 5.05 12.03
CA ALA A 397 -34.59 5.88 11.25
C ALA A 397 -33.90 5.08 10.12
N ILE A 398 -33.44 3.85 10.38
CA ILE A 398 -32.82 2.98 9.36
C ILE A 398 -33.78 2.67 8.20
N LYS A 399 -35.09 2.53 8.47
CA LYS A 399 -36.09 2.21 7.45
C LYS A 399 -36.40 3.38 6.51
N LEU A 400 -36.11 4.61 6.93
CA LEU A 400 -36.37 5.83 6.16
C LEU A 400 -35.18 6.28 5.31
N ILE A 401 -34.05 5.60 5.39
CA ILE A 401 -32.84 5.99 4.65
C ILE A 401 -33.07 5.79 3.14
N PRO A 402 -32.79 6.80 2.30
CA PRO A 402 -32.99 6.71 0.86
C PRO A 402 -31.95 5.79 0.20
N LEU A 403 -32.28 4.50 0.05
CA LEU A 403 -31.39 3.48 -0.54
C LEU A 403 -30.88 3.85 -1.94
N ARG A 404 -31.63 4.66 -2.69
CA ARG A 404 -31.27 5.10 -4.05
C ARG A 404 -30.02 5.98 -4.08
N GLU A 405 -29.74 6.71 -2.99
CA GLU A 405 -28.62 7.66 -2.88
C GLU A 405 -27.32 6.98 -2.42
N LEU A 406 -27.40 5.74 -1.91
CA LEU A 406 -26.27 5.03 -1.32
C LEU A 406 -25.43 4.22 -2.32
N GLY A 407 -25.85 4.15 -3.60
CA GLY A 407 -25.10 3.44 -4.63
C GLY A 407 -24.79 1.98 -4.23
N PRO A 408 -23.54 1.51 -4.29
CA PRO A 408 -23.20 0.12 -3.90
C PRO A 408 -23.47 -0.21 -2.43
N LEU A 409 -23.45 0.77 -1.52
CA LEU A 409 -23.72 0.58 -0.08
C LEU A 409 -25.18 0.21 0.20
N SER A 410 -26.08 0.44 -0.77
CA SER A 410 -27.48 0.03 -0.66
C SER A 410 -27.63 -1.47 -0.41
N GLU A 411 -26.76 -2.33 -0.95
CA GLU A 411 -26.82 -3.79 -0.74
C GLU A 411 -26.58 -4.18 0.73
N GLU A 412 -25.68 -3.47 1.43
CA GLU A 412 -25.41 -3.65 2.85
C GLU A 412 -26.52 -3.04 3.72
N VAL A 413 -27.00 -1.84 3.39
CA VAL A 413 -28.04 -1.15 4.17
C VAL A 413 -29.39 -1.84 4.00
N GLU A 414 -29.72 -2.37 2.82
CA GLU A 414 -30.93 -3.17 2.62
C GLU A 414 -30.90 -4.47 3.44
N ARG A 415 -29.72 -5.11 3.57
CA ARG A 415 -29.55 -6.27 4.47
C ARG A 415 -29.75 -5.87 5.95
N LEU A 416 -29.26 -4.71 6.34
CA LEU A 416 -29.49 -4.15 7.67
C LEU A 416 -30.98 -3.88 7.92
N VAL A 417 -31.66 -3.19 7.00
CA VAL A 417 -33.09 -2.90 7.06
C VAL A 417 -33.91 -4.18 7.17
N ARG A 418 -33.59 -5.21 6.37
CA ARG A 418 -34.24 -6.53 6.46
C ARG A 418 -34.03 -7.19 7.82
N THR A 419 -32.81 -7.13 8.37
CA THR A 419 -32.53 -7.72 9.69
C THR A 419 -33.34 -7.04 10.80
N VAL A 420 -33.40 -5.71 10.78
CA VAL A 420 -34.15 -4.91 11.76
C VAL A 420 -35.67 -5.04 11.56
N SER A 421 -36.15 -5.17 10.32
CA SER A 421 -37.58 -5.35 10.05
C SER A 421 -38.10 -6.71 10.53
N TRP A 422 -37.23 -7.70 10.67
CA TRP A 422 -37.52 -9.02 11.24
C TRP A 422 -37.53 -9.02 12.78
N GLY A 423 -37.39 -7.84 13.42
CA GLY A 423 -37.49 -7.69 14.87
C GLY A 423 -36.17 -7.86 15.62
N GLU A 424 -35.04 -8.07 14.93
CA GLU A 424 -33.74 -8.07 15.61
C GLU A 424 -33.34 -6.65 16.08
N PRO A 425 -32.63 -6.52 17.22
CA PRO A 425 -32.11 -5.24 17.67
C PRO A 425 -31.18 -4.60 16.62
N VAL A 426 -31.29 -3.28 16.45
CA VAL A 426 -30.47 -2.49 15.50
C VAL A 426 -28.98 -2.73 15.68
N ALA A 427 -28.52 -2.78 16.93
CA ALA A 427 -27.14 -3.07 17.26
C ALA A 427 -26.67 -4.46 16.77
N SER A 428 -27.53 -5.47 16.83
CA SER A 428 -27.25 -6.81 16.30
C SER A 428 -27.15 -6.78 14.78
N GLY A 429 -28.01 -6.02 14.11
CA GLY A 429 -27.94 -5.78 12.66
C GLY A 429 -26.60 -5.19 12.23
N PHE A 430 -26.15 -4.12 12.88
CA PHE A 430 -24.83 -3.54 12.62
C PHE A 430 -23.69 -4.52 12.90
N SER A 431 -23.80 -5.39 13.91
CA SER A 431 -22.79 -6.42 14.19
C SER A 431 -22.68 -7.49 13.09
N LYS A 432 -23.76 -7.75 12.36
CA LYS A 432 -23.74 -8.65 11.20
C LYS A 432 -23.08 -7.96 10.01
N VAL A 433 -23.44 -6.70 9.75
CA VAL A 433 -22.80 -5.88 8.72
C VAL A 433 -21.29 -5.78 8.99
N GLU A 434 -20.88 -5.42 10.21
CA GLU A 434 -19.48 -5.38 10.66
C GLU A 434 -18.71 -6.68 10.31
N ARG A 435 -19.26 -7.85 10.67
CA ARG A 435 -18.62 -9.16 10.43
C ARG A 435 -18.63 -9.62 8.97
N GLU A 436 -19.65 -9.22 8.21
CA GLU A 436 -19.82 -9.63 6.81
C GLU A 436 -19.15 -8.66 5.83
N CYS A 437 -18.88 -7.42 6.26
CA CYS A 437 -18.22 -6.41 5.46
C CYS A 437 -16.76 -6.81 5.20
N GLY A 438 -16.39 -6.88 3.92
CA GLY A 438 -15.03 -7.20 3.48
C GLY A 438 -14.03 -6.03 3.59
N ASN A 439 -14.40 -4.92 4.24
CA ASN A 439 -13.59 -3.70 4.33
C ASN A 439 -13.49 -3.21 5.78
N SER A 440 -12.26 -2.99 6.27
CA SER A 440 -11.98 -2.51 7.62
C SER A 440 -12.54 -1.11 7.90
N TYR A 441 -12.53 -0.17 6.95
CA TYR A 441 -13.15 1.14 7.18
C TYR A 441 -14.65 1.03 7.43
N LEU A 442 -15.33 0.22 6.61
CA LEU A 442 -16.76 0.01 6.74
C LEU A 442 -17.10 -0.72 8.04
N SER A 443 -16.35 -1.78 8.36
CA SER A 443 -16.42 -2.49 9.65
C SER A 443 -16.29 -1.51 10.81
N ARG A 444 -15.25 -0.68 10.81
CA ARG A 444 -14.99 0.35 11.82
C ARG A 444 -16.19 1.26 12.01
N THR A 445 -16.62 1.92 10.94
CA THR A 445 -17.72 2.87 11.03
C THR A 445 -18.99 2.19 11.55
N MET A 446 -19.29 0.98 11.08
CA MET A 446 -20.45 0.20 11.55
C MET A 446 -20.32 -0.25 13.01
N SER A 447 -19.11 -0.60 13.47
CA SER A 447 -18.83 -0.95 14.86
C SER A 447 -19.04 0.26 15.80
N VAL A 448 -18.58 1.44 15.36
CA VAL A 448 -18.80 2.67 16.13
C VAL A 448 -20.28 3.04 16.16
N VAL A 449 -20.99 2.97 15.02
CA VAL A 449 -22.44 3.20 14.96
C VAL A 449 -23.18 2.22 15.87
N ARG A 450 -22.81 0.93 15.87
CA ARG A 450 -23.37 -0.08 16.77
C ARG A 450 -23.25 0.33 18.23
N ARG A 451 -22.06 0.80 18.66
CA ARG A 451 -21.81 1.26 20.02
C ARG A 451 -22.59 2.54 20.34
N ALA A 452 -22.69 3.46 19.39
CA ALA A 452 -23.51 4.66 19.53
C ALA A 452 -24.99 4.30 19.78
N CYS A 453 -25.55 3.35 19.03
CA CYS A 453 -26.91 2.87 19.24
C CYS A 453 -27.15 2.13 20.56
N MET A 454 -26.09 1.73 21.27
CA MET A 454 -26.18 1.13 22.61
C MET A 454 -26.08 2.18 23.73
N ALA A 455 -25.71 3.43 23.42
CA ALA A 455 -25.66 4.52 24.39
C ALA A 455 -27.07 4.96 24.79
N ARG A 456 -27.25 5.40 26.05
CA ARG A 456 -28.57 5.77 26.59
C ARG A 456 -29.00 7.19 26.29
N ASP A 457 -28.11 8.17 26.45
CA ASP A 457 -28.55 9.56 26.65
C ASP A 457 -28.40 10.47 25.43
N ASP A 458 -27.68 10.06 24.36
CA ASP A 458 -27.60 10.92 23.16
C ASP A 458 -27.08 10.21 21.89
N VAL A 459 -27.88 9.31 21.33
CA VAL A 459 -27.49 8.57 20.10
C VAL A 459 -27.31 9.53 18.91
N GLY A 460 -28.13 10.59 18.83
CA GLY A 460 -28.11 11.56 17.74
C GLY A 460 -26.78 12.32 17.66
N ASP A 461 -26.36 12.93 18.76
CA ASP A 461 -25.10 13.68 18.86
C ASP A 461 -23.88 12.80 18.56
N VAL A 462 -23.86 11.58 19.09
CA VAL A 462 -22.78 10.62 18.84
C VAL A 462 -22.70 10.27 17.36
N LEU A 463 -23.83 10.02 16.69
CA LEU A 463 -23.87 9.75 15.25
C LEU A 463 -23.47 10.98 14.42
N GLN A 464 -23.79 12.20 14.88
CA GLN A 464 -23.42 13.44 14.19
C GLN A 464 -21.90 13.63 14.16
N ILE A 465 -21.22 13.29 15.26
CA ILE A 465 -19.75 13.30 15.34
C ILE A 465 -19.14 12.34 14.31
N LEU A 466 -19.74 11.15 14.12
CA LEU A 466 -19.27 10.17 13.15
C LEU A 466 -19.55 10.59 11.70
N ALA A 467 -20.69 11.23 11.46
CA ALA A 467 -21.00 11.81 10.15
C ALA A 467 -20.01 12.92 9.80
N ALA A 468 -19.65 13.78 10.77
CA ALA A 468 -18.62 14.80 10.60
C ALA A 468 -17.25 14.16 10.34
N ASP A 469 -16.86 13.13 11.09
CA ASP A 469 -15.62 12.36 10.89
C ASP A 469 -15.51 11.78 9.47
N ALA A 470 -16.56 11.08 9.03
CA ALA A 470 -16.63 10.49 7.70
C ALA A 470 -16.56 11.56 6.59
N THR A 471 -17.17 12.71 6.82
CA THR A 471 -17.12 13.85 5.88
C THR A 471 -15.71 14.44 5.78
N GLN A 472 -15.01 14.62 6.91
CA GLN A 472 -13.62 15.10 6.91
C GLN A 472 -12.69 14.14 6.17
N LEU A 473 -12.84 12.83 6.40
CA LEU A 473 -12.06 11.82 5.69
C LEU A 473 -12.35 11.81 4.18
N ARG A 474 -13.61 11.99 3.77
CA ARG A 474 -13.99 12.12 2.35
C ARG A 474 -13.36 13.36 1.73
N ASN A 475 -13.36 14.49 2.42
CA ASN A 475 -12.76 15.74 1.93
C ASN A 475 -11.25 15.59 1.74
N LEU A 476 -10.53 15.05 2.75
CA LEU A 476 -9.10 14.75 2.63
C LEU A 476 -8.80 13.81 1.47
N LYS A 477 -9.63 12.77 1.26
CA LYS A 477 -9.49 11.86 0.11
C LYS A 477 -9.71 12.58 -1.22
N ARG A 478 -10.72 13.45 -1.32
CA ARG A 478 -11.06 14.19 -2.54
C ARG A 478 -9.97 15.19 -2.93
N GLU A 479 -9.45 15.94 -1.97
CA GLU A 479 -8.31 16.85 -2.18
C GLU A 479 -7.09 16.08 -2.68
N ARG A 480 -6.75 14.97 -2.00
CA ARG A 480 -5.65 14.11 -2.42
C ARG A 480 -5.84 13.62 -3.85
N TRP A 481 -7.04 13.16 -4.22
CA TRP A 481 -7.31 12.66 -5.55
C TRP A 481 -7.15 13.74 -6.62
N ALA A 482 -7.66 14.96 -6.39
CA ALA A 482 -7.53 16.06 -7.34
C ALA A 482 -6.07 16.46 -7.57
N SER A 483 -5.29 16.59 -6.50
CA SER A 483 -3.85 16.87 -6.58
C SER A 483 -3.05 15.70 -7.19
N MET A 484 -3.40 14.46 -6.88
CA MET A 484 -2.75 13.27 -7.44
C MET A 484 -3.05 13.08 -8.94
N PHE A 485 -4.25 13.46 -9.38
CA PHE A 485 -4.63 13.39 -10.79
C PHE A 485 -3.80 14.31 -11.68
N SER A 486 -3.48 15.53 -11.23
CA SER A 486 -2.65 16.46 -12.01
C SER A 486 -1.22 15.94 -12.21
N TYR A 487 -0.63 15.26 -11.21
CA TYR A 487 0.70 14.64 -11.37
C TYR A 487 0.69 13.47 -12.35
N ALA A 488 -0.36 12.65 -12.35
CA ALA A 488 -0.52 11.62 -13.35
C ALA A 488 -0.64 12.23 -14.77
N LEU A 489 -1.40 13.33 -14.92
CA LEU A 489 -1.53 14.04 -16.19
C LEU A 489 -0.18 14.56 -16.71
N ILE A 490 0.67 15.11 -15.84
CA ILE A 490 2.03 15.54 -16.21
C ILE A 490 2.83 14.35 -16.79
N VAL A 491 2.85 13.20 -16.11
CA VAL A 491 3.53 12.00 -16.61
C VAL A 491 2.98 11.57 -17.97
N TYR A 492 1.66 11.68 -18.17
CA TYR A 492 1.02 11.35 -19.44
C TYR A 492 1.48 12.26 -20.58
N ILE A 493 1.45 13.57 -20.36
CA ILE A 493 1.87 14.57 -21.35
C ILE A 493 3.34 14.38 -21.69
N SER A 494 4.20 14.22 -20.68
CA SER A 494 5.63 14.00 -20.90
C SER A 494 5.88 12.71 -21.68
N PHE A 495 5.17 11.62 -21.40
CA PHE A 495 5.32 10.39 -22.18
C PHE A 495 4.91 10.58 -23.64
N VAL A 496 3.83 11.32 -23.92
CA VAL A 496 3.42 11.64 -25.30
C VAL A 496 4.52 12.45 -26.01
N VAL A 497 5.13 13.42 -25.33
CA VAL A 497 6.28 14.17 -25.86
C VAL A 497 7.48 13.26 -26.13
N PHE A 498 7.82 12.37 -25.20
CA PHE A 498 8.88 11.38 -25.38
C PHE A 498 8.62 10.48 -26.58
N LEU A 499 7.39 9.94 -26.69
CA LEU A 499 6.96 9.11 -27.80
C LEU A 499 7.07 9.87 -29.11
N PHE A 500 6.57 11.11 -29.17
CA PHE A 500 6.68 11.98 -30.33
C PHE A 500 8.15 12.19 -30.75
N CYS A 501 9.04 12.48 -29.81
CA CYS A 501 10.46 12.63 -30.09
C CYS A 501 11.11 11.33 -30.57
N MET A 502 10.75 10.16 -30.02
CA MET A 502 11.25 8.87 -30.48
C MET A 502 10.74 8.51 -31.89
N VAL A 503 9.50 8.87 -32.20
CA VAL A 503 8.93 8.73 -33.55
C VAL A 503 9.71 9.60 -34.54
N MET A 504 9.92 10.87 -34.21
CA MET A 504 10.72 11.79 -35.05
C MET A 504 12.15 11.28 -35.22
N LEU A 505 12.78 10.79 -34.16
CA LEU A 505 14.12 10.21 -34.19
C LEU A 505 14.20 8.99 -35.11
N THR A 506 13.20 8.11 -35.05
CA THR A 506 13.12 6.92 -35.92
C THR A 506 12.95 7.34 -37.38
N ARG A 507 12.03 8.28 -37.67
CA ARG A 507 11.79 8.78 -39.03
C ARG A 507 13.00 9.48 -39.62
N PHE A 508 13.68 10.30 -38.84
CA PHE A 508 14.92 10.95 -39.26
C PHE A 508 15.99 9.93 -39.63
N SER A 509 16.14 8.86 -38.85
CA SER A 509 17.10 7.78 -39.16
C SER A 509 16.72 6.95 -40.39
N SER A 510 15.42 6.77 -40.67
CA SER A 510 14.96 6.00 -41.82
C SER A 510 14.93 6.79 -43.13
N MET A 511 14.70 8.11 -43.06
CA MET A 511 14.58 8.95 -44.27
C MET A 511 15.91 9.17 -44.99
N GLY A 512 17.05 8.78 -44.40
CA GLY A 512 18.34 8.82 -45.08
C GLY A 512 18.59 10.14 -45.82
N VAL A 513 18.24 11.30 -45.25
CA VAL A 513 18.26 12.62 -45.94
C VAL A 513 19.70 13.08 -46.27
N LEU A 514 20.71 12.26 -45.97
CA LEU A 514 22.08 12.40 -46.45
C LEU A 514 22.48 11.34 -47.50
N GLY A 515 21.55 10.50 -47.94
CA GLY A 515 21.71 9.42 -48.92
C GLY A 515 21.22 9.78 -50.33
N GLY A 516 20.82 11.03 -50.57
CA GLY A 516 20.52 11.57 -51.90
C GLY A 516 21.72 12.20 -52.61
N VAL A 517 22.88 12.30 -51.96
CA VAL A 517 24.14 12.70 -52.62
C VAL A 517 24.90 11.44 -52.95
N SER A 518 24.49 10.80 -54.04
CA SER A 518 25.31 9.85 -54.79
C SER A 518 26.43 10.63 -55.49
N THR A 519 27.39 11.14 -54.73
CA THR A 519 28.72 11.42 -55.27
C THR A 519 29.72 10.72 -54.38
N GLU A 520 30.40 9.76 -54.99
CA GLU A 520 31.60 9.12 -54.46
C GLU A 520 32.69 10.20 -54.29
N VAL A 521 32.60 11.00 -53.23
CA VAL A 521 33.68 11.89 -52.81
C VAL A 521 34.61 11.06 -51.93
N PRO A 522 35.84 10.76 -52.38
CA PRO A 522 36.80 10.00 -51.58
C PRO A 522 37.13 10.80 -50.32
N GLY A 523 36.88 10.22 -49.14
CA GLY A 523 37.26 10.81 -47.85
C GLY A 523 36.11 11.33 -46.98
N LEU A 524 34.86 11.32 -47.44
CA LEU A 524 33.68 11.52 -46.57
C LEU A 524 33.05 10.17 -46.21
N PRO A 525 32.79 9.87 -44.92
CA PRO A 525 32.18 8.60 -44.54
C PRO A 525 30.74 8.53 -45.07
N VAL A 526 30.45 7.49 -45.86
CA VAL A 526 29.10 7.16 -46.31
C VAL A 526 28.26 6.80 -45.08
N LEU A 527 27.17 7.54 -44.84
CA LEU A 527 26.27 7.26 -43.73
C LEU A 527 25.39 6.05 -44.06
N GLN A 528 25.88 4.85 -43.73
CA GLN A 528 25.12 3.62 -43.84
C GLN A 528 24.02 3.56 -42.78
N TYR A 529 22.79 3.27 -43.20
CA TYR A 529 21.72 2.81 -42.31
C TYR A 529 22.13 1.47 -41.68
N GLN A 530 22.55 1.50 -40.41
CA GLN A 530 23.04 0.31 -39.72
C GLN A 530 21.93 -0.42 -38.94
N ALA A 531 21.84 -1.73 -39.19
CA ALA A 531 20.92 -2.65 -38.51
C ALA A 531 21.02 -2.52 -36.97
N GLY A 532 19.86 -2.48 -36.30
CA GLY A 532 19.75 -2.50 -34.83
C GLY A 532 19.30 -1.19 -34.17
N VAL A 533 19.49 -0.01 -34.78
CA VAL A 533 19.06 1.28 -34.18
C VAL A 533 17.54 1.35 -33.95
N PRO A 534 16.69 0.99 -34.94
CA PRO A 534 15.24 0.99 -34.73
C PRO A 534 14.84 0.07 -33.59
N SER A 535 15.49 -1.10 -33.46
CA SER A 535 15.19 -2.02 -32.38
C SER A 535 15.41 -1.37 -31.02
N VAL A 536 16.53 -0.69 -30.75
CA VAL A 536 16.80 -0.08 -29.43
C VAL A 536 15.78 1.00 -29.08
N VAL A 537 15.35 1.79 -30.06
CA VAL A 537 14.30 2.82 -29.89
C VAL A 537 12.97 2.18 -29.49
N TRP A 538 12.60 1.07 -30.12
CA TRP A 538 11.41 0.30 -29.75
C TRP A 538 11.48 -0.22 -28.30
N HIS A 539 12.60 -0.83 -27.91
CA HIS A 539 12.80 -1.35 -26.56
C HIS A 539 12.76 -0.22 -25.52
N ALA A 540 13.49 0.88 -25.77
CA ALA A 540 13.53 2.03 -24.87
C ALA A 540 12.13 2.63 -24.68
N THR A 541 11.35 2.77 -25.76
CA THR A 541 10.00 3.35 -25.70
C THR A 541 9.01 2.47 -24.95
N LEU A 542 9.06 1.15 -25.15
CA LEU A 542 8.19 0.22 -24.43
C LEU A 542 8.56 0.09 -22.95
N LEU A 543 9.86 0.05 -22.63
CA LEU A 543 10.33 0.07 -21.24
C LEU A 543 9.91 1.38 -20.56
N GLN A 544 10.11 2.51 -21.23
CA GLN A 544 9.70 3.81 -20.71
C GLN A 544 8.19 3.90 -20.51
N ALA A 545 7.39 3.36 -21.44
CA ALA A 545 5.93 3.32 -21.33
C ALA A 545 5.47 2.49 -20.12
N PHE A 546 6.10 1.33 -19.91
CA PHE A 546 5.83 0.46 -18.77
C PHE A 546 6.12 1.18 -17.44
N PHE A 547 7.35 1.68 -17.27
CA PHE A 547 7.74 2.31 -16.01
C PHE A 547 7.03 3.65 -15.78
N SER A 548 6.84 4.47 -16.81
CA SER A 548 6.08 5.73 -16.70
C SER A 548 4.63 5.46 -16.30
N GLY A 549 4.01 4.39 -16.81
CA GLY A 549 2.67 4.01 -16.39
C GLY A 549 2.60 3.54 -14.93
N LEU A 550 3.58 2.78 -14.45
CA LEU A 550 3.66 2.38 -13.04
C LEU A 550 3.77 3.61 -12.13
N ILE A 551 4.64 4.54 -12.50
CA ILE A 551 4.86 5.80 -11.78
C ILE A 551 3.61 6.68 -11.84
N ALA A 552 2.93 6.78 -12.99
CA ALA A 552 1.67 7.50 -13.13
C ALA A 552 0.58 6.96 -12.18
N GLY A 553 0.46 5.64 -12.01
CA GLY A 553 -0.51 5.08 -11.05
C GLY A 553 -0.12 5.26 -9.59
N GLN A 554 1.18 5.23 -9.29
CA GLN A 554 1.68 5.57 -7.97
C GLN A 554 1.38 7.05 -7.64
N PHE A 555 1.52 7.95 -8.61
CA PHE A 555 1.08 9.35 -8.47
C PHE A 555 -0.43 9.52 -8.40
N SER A 556 -1.24 8.67 -9.04
CA SER A 556 -2.70 8.85 -9.06
C SER A 556 -3.42 8.28 -7.83
N THR A 557 -2.95 7.14 -7.30
CA THR A 557 -3.65 6.38 -6.24
C THR A 557 -2.75 6.02 -5.05
N GLY A 558 -1.46 6.36 -5.10
CA GLY A 558 -0.49 5.97 -4.07
C GLY A 558 -0.13 4.49 -4.07
N ARG A 559 -0.64 3.69 -5.01
CA ARG A 559 -0.40 2.24 -5.11
C ARG A 559 0.19 1.88 -6.46
N LEU A 560 1.22 1.04 -6.44
CA LEU A 560 1.91 0.60 -7.65
C LEU A 560 1.03 -0.31 -8.54
N LEU A 561 0.19 -1.16 -7.95
CA LEU A 561 -0.71 -2.06 -8.70
C LEU A 561 -1.73 -1.31 -9.56
N SER A 562 -2.20 -0.15 -9.10
CA SER A 562 -3.08 0.72 -9.88
C SER A 562 -2.36 1.34 -11.09
N GLY A 563 -1.02 1.38 -11.09
CA GLY A 563 -0.19 1.78 -12.23
C GLY A 563 -0.19 0.81 -13.39
N LEU A 564 -0.58 -0.46 -13.17
CA LEU A 564 -0.64 -1.44 -14.25
C LEU A 564 -1.59 -1.00 -15.38
N LYS A 565 -2.73 -0.37 -15.02
CA LYS A 565 -3.70 0.13 -16.02
C LYS A 565 -3.11 1.24 -16.89
N HIS A 566 -2.36 2.16 -16.30
CA HIS A 566 -1.71 3.24 -17.03
C HIS A 566 -0.56 2.70 -17.88
N SER A 567 0.20 1.73 -17.35
CA SER A 567 1.29 1.04 -18.08
C SER A 567 0.77 0.37 -19.34
N ILE A 568 -0.32 -0.39 -19.23
CA ILE A 568 -0.98 -1.04 -20.37
C ILE A 568 -1.41 -0.01 -21.41
N ILE A 569 -2.09 1.07 -20.99
CA ILE A 569 -2.55 2.12 -21.92
C ILE A 569 -1.36 2.72 -22.67
N MET A 570 -0.30 3.15 -21.97
CA MET A 570 0.88 3.76 -22.57
C MET A 570 1.64 2.80 -23.48
N MET A 571 1.79 1.55 -23.05
CA MET A 571 2.46 0.51 -23.82
C MET A 571 1.70 0.17 -25.11
N VAL A 572 0.37 0.09 -25.05
CA VAL A 572 -0.48 -0.13 -26.23
C VAL A 572 -0.39 1.06 -27.18
N VAL A 573 -0.45 2.30 -26.68
CA VAL A 573 -0.27 3.50 -27.52
C VAL A 573 1.10 3.51 -28.18
N ALA A 574 2.19 3.29 -27.43
CA ALA A 574 3.53 3.21 -28.01
C ALA A 574 3.65 2.11 -29.06
N PHE A 575 3.13 0.91 -28.77
CA PHE A 575 3.17 -0.20 -29.71
C PHE A 575 2.40 0.11 -30.99
N CYS A 576 1.17 0.64 -30.90
CA CYS A 576 0.38 0.99 -32.07
C CYS A 576 1.04 2.08 -32.92
N VAL A 577 1.55 3.14 -32.27
CA VAL A 577 2.24 4.24 -32.96
C VAL A 577 3.49 3.73 -33.66
N LEU A 578 4.35 2.98 -32.97
CA LEU A 578 5.58 2.44 -33.56
C LEU A 578 5.29 1.40 -34.65
N SER A 579 4.27 0.56 -34.49
CA SER A 579 3.88 -0.44 -35.50
C SER A 579 3.32 0.19 -36.77
N PHE A 580 2.64 1.33 -36.67
CA PHE A 580 2.19 2.09 -37.84
C PHE A 580 3.38 2.76 -38.58
N LEU A 581 4.51 2.92 -37.90
CA LEU A 581 5.68 3.61 -38.45
C LEU A 581 6.72 2.66 -39.06
N ALA A 582 6.82 1.42 -38.55
CA ALA A 582 7.65 0.35 -39.10
C ALA A 582 7.06 -0.18 -40.41
#